data_AF-A0A1H5VBN8-F1
#
_entry.id   AF-A0A1H5VBN8-F1
#
_cell.length_a   1.000
_cell.length_b   1.000
_cell.length_c   1.000
_cell.angle_alpha   90.00
_cell.angle_beta   90.00
_cell.angle_gamma   90.00
#
_symmetry.space_group_name_H-M   'P 1'
#
loop_
_entity.id
_entity.type
_entity.pdbx_description
1 polymer ?
#
loop_
_entity_poly.entity_id
_entity_poly.type
_entity_poly.pdbx_seq_one_letter_code
_entity_poly.pdbx_strand_id
1 'polypeptide(L)'
;MLEHEVYERYLSGYSSTLTEQEIQALLQKASASEKYQIDRALQPHYGKGADHLSINNPHRANLDFFSWPDLLSIDVAFWQQQHWLFSSPAYAHRLHHNTGLHYSVPDHYVNLYCGETIQLIYHSQFVYARLFSALHYILIHAKLLADHWSLERFPHHLPTELYHPHEVINDKSFDPNKVVNNQSYQALKQHFLEHYTSWVDEQYLNWIQPLDTTLNKQTAAAYIIEYQDADGLPWVDFICKNNNALQIVRPDHFVEDIENIAASHHYLEHEVQQIAAQFEKHYQSQDW
;
A
#
# COMPACT_ATOMS: atom_id res chain seq x y z
N MET A 1 -4.04 -6.92 32.72
CA MET A 1 -4.02 -8.31 32.26
C MET A 1 -2.59 -8.58 31.84
N LEU A 2 -1.99 -9.67 32.28
CA LEU A 2 -0.64 -10.06 31.85
C LEU A 2 -0.74 -10.78 30.49
N GLU A 3 0.32 -10.72 29.68
CA GLU A 3 0.37 -11.36 28.36
C GLU A 3 -0.03 -12.85 28.41
N HIS A 4 0.45 -13.59 29.41
CA HIS A 4 0.08 -14.98 29.66
C HIS A 4 -1.44 -15.18 29.84
N GLU A 5 -2.11 -14.28 30.56
CA GLU A 5 -3.56 -14.35 30.80
C GLU A 5 -4.34 -14.14 29.49
N VAL A 6 -3.78 -13.37 28.55
CA VAL A 6 -4.36 -13.18 27.22
C VAL A 6 -4.33 -14.48 26.43
N TYR A 7 -3.16 -15.11 26.36
CA TYR A 7 -3.01 -16.36 25.63
C TYR A 7 -3.83 -17.49 26.24
N GLU A 8 -3.85 -17.63 27.57
CA GLU A 8 -4.67 -18.63 28.26
C GLU A 8 -6.17 -18.45 27.96
N ARG A 9 -6.62 -17.21 27.79
CA ARG A 9 -8.02 -16.90 27.51
C ARG A 9 -8.45 -17.21 26.07
N TYR A 10 -7.57 -16.99 25.10
CA TYR A 10 -7.95 -17.01 23.68
C TYR A 10 -7.30 -18.12 22.85
N LEU A 11 -6.23 -18.76 23.33
CA LEU A 11 -5.62 -19.91 22.67
C LEU A 11 -6.03 -21.21 23.38
N SER A 12 -6.95 -21.94 22.76
CA SER A 12 -7.37 -23.25 23.27
C SER A 12 -6.16 -24.21 23.33
N GLY A 13 -5.84 -24.72 24.52
CA GLY A 13 -4.69 -25.61 24.73
C GLY A 13 -3.39 -24.89 25.11
N TYR A 14 -3.43 -23.57 25.35
CA TYR A 14 -2.33 -22.86 25.98
C TYR A 14 -2.14 -23.34 27.42
N SER A 15 -0.90 -23.71 27.78
CA SER A 15 -0.50 -24.02 29.14
C SER A 15 0.69 -23.15 29.53
N SER A 16 0.83 -22.88 30.83
CA SER A 16 1.86 -22.00 31.37
C SER A 16 3.30 -22.48 31.19
N THR A 17 3.50 -23.68 30.64
CA THR A 17 4.80 -24.31 30.45
C THR A 17 5.18 -24.49 28.98
N LEU A 18 4.41 -23.95 28.04
CA LEU A 18 4.72 -24.08 26.61
C LEU A 18 5.98 -23.32 26.23
N THR A 19 6.75 -23.91 25.31
CA THR A 19 7.88 -23.23 24.67
C THR A 19 7.38 -22.18 23.68
N GLU A 20 8.21 -21.16 23.39
CA GLU A 20 7.88 -20.09 22.46
C GLU A 20 7.50 -20.62 21.05
N GLN A 21 8.18 -21.69 20.60
CA GLN A 21 7.86 -22.36 19.33
C GLN A 21 6.47 -23.02 19.34
N GLU A 22 6.06 -23.62 20.46
CA GLU A 22 4.74 -24.23 20.60
C GLU A 22 3.64 -23.17 20.66
N ILE A 23 3.89 -22.06 21.35
CA ILE A 23 2.99 -20.89 21.38
C ILE A 23 2.81 -20.35 19.96
N GLN A 24 3.91 -20.21 19.20
CA GLN A 24 3.85 -19.74 17.83
C GLN A 24 3.11 -20.71 16.90
N ALA A 25 3.25 -22.03 17.13
CA ALA A 25 2.47 -23.04 16.40
C ALA A 25 0.97 -22.98 16.73
N LEU A 26 0.60 -22.69 17.99
CA LEU A 26 -0.79 -22.47 18.39
C LEU A 26 -1.35 -21.18 17.76
N LEU A 27 -0.58 -20.08 17.80
CA LEU A 27 -0.94 -18.82 17.15
C LEU A 27 -1.17 -19.00 15.65
N GLN A 28 -0.32 -19.78 14.96
CA GLN A 28 -0.53 -20.05 13.52
C GLN A 28 -1.85 -20.79 13.25
N LYS A 29 -2.24 -21.71 14.14
CA LYS A 29 -3.47 -22.51 14.03
C LYS A 29 -4.74 -21.77 14.48
N ALA A 30 -4.62 -20.68 15.22
CA ALA A 30 -5.75 -19.90 15.70
C ALA A 30 -6.55 -19.30 14.53
N SER A 31 -7.87 -19.23 14.71
CA SER A 31 -8.78 -18.56 13.77
C SER A 31 -8.50 -17.06 13.70
N ALA A 32 -8.98 -16.40 12.63
CA ALA A 32 -8.84 -14.96 12.45
C ALA A 32 -9.46 -14.18 13.63
N SER A 33 -10.62 -14.62 14.13
CA SER A 33 -11.27 -14.00 15.29
C SER A 33 -10.45 -14.15 16.57
N GLU A 34 -9.82 -15.30 16.82
CA GLU A 34 -8.98 -15.51 18.00
C GLU A 34 -7.74 -14.63 17.94
N LYS A 35 -7.06 -14.60 16.78
CA LYS A 35 -5.90 -13.74 16.54
C LYS A 35 -6.24 -12.27 16.80
N TYR A 36 -7.36 -11.79 16.27
CA TYR A 36 -7.80 -10.42 16.52
C TYR A 36 -8.05 -10.13 18.01
N GLN A 37 -8.66 -11.05 18.76
CA GLN A 37 -8.87 -10.83 20.21
C GLN A 37 -7.57 -10.84 21.01
N ILE A 38 -6.62 -11.70 20.62
CA ILE A 38 -5.28 -11.74 21.21
C ILE A 38 -4.55 -10.43 20.92
N ASP A 39 -4.42 -10.06 19.65
CA ASP A 39 -3.72 -8.86 19.21
C ASP A 39 -4.34 -7.60 19.85
N ARG A 40 -5.67 -7.51 19.87
CA ARG A 40 -6.39 -6.42 20.56
C ARG A 40 -6.05 -6.34 22.04
N ALA A 41 -5.99 -7.48 22.72
CA ALA A 41 -5.70 -7.51 24.16
C ALA A 41 -4.23 -7.26 24.46
N LEU A 42 -3.33 -7.57 23.51
CA LEU A 42 -1.91 -7.34 23.62
C LEU A 42 -1.46 -5.95 23.17
N GLN A 43 -2.20 -5.30 22.27
CA GLN A 43 -1.82 -4.00 21.71
C GLN A 43 -1.49 -2.94 22.77
N PRO A 44 -2.22 -2.82 23.89
CA PRO A 44 -1.87 -1.85 24.93
C PRO A 44 -0.52 -2.10 25.61
N HIS A 45 0.05 -3.31 25.50
CA HIS A 45 1.35 -3.66 26.05
C HIS A 45 2.52 -3.29 25.14
N TYR A 46 2.30 -3.30 23.81
CA TYR A 46 3.35 -3.08 22.82
C TYR A 46 3.25 -1.73 22.11
N GLY A 47 2.04 -1.20 21.95
CA GLY A 47 1.78 0.10 21.36
C GLY A 47 2.20 1.25 22.26
N LYS A 48 2.63 2.35 21.65
CA LYS A 48 3.04 3.59 22.34
C LYS A 48 2.16 4.78 21.91
N GLY A 49 2.31 5.91 22.60
CA GLY A 49 1.47 7.10 22.39
C GLY A 49 0.05 6.93 22.95
N ALA A 50 -0.79 7.94 22.69
CA ALA A 50 -2.18 7.98 23.14
C ALA A 50 -3.05 6.88 22.51
N ASP A 51 -2.75 6.53 21.25
CA ASP A 51 -3.54 5.59 20.46
C ASP A 51 -2.99 4.15 20.51
N HIS A 52 -1.98 3.88 21.35
CA HIS A 52 -1.25 2.62 21.38
C HIS A 52 -0.80 2.18 19.98
N LEU A 53 -0.20 3.09 19.22
CA LEU A 53 0.27 2.85 17.87
C LEU A 53 1.50 1.92 17.89
N SER A 54 1.55 0.99 16.95
CA SER A 54 2.72 0.16 16.62
C SER A 54 2.91 0.12 15.10
N ILE A 55 4.16 0.04 14.66
CA ILE A 55 4.53 -0.08 13.24
C ILE A 55 5.22 -1.40 13.01
N ASN A 56 4.71 -2.16 12.04
CA ASN A 56 5.19 -3.50 11.73
C ASN A 56 6.20 -3.50 10.57
N ASN A 57 6.76 -2.33 10.21
CA ASN A 57 7.82 -2.23 9.21
C ASN A 57 9.20 -2.42 9.87
N PRO A 58 9.92 -3.52 9.59
CA PRO A 58 11.21 -3.81 10.21
C PRO A 58 12.29 -2.76 9.86
N HIS A 59 12.16 -2.09 8.72
CA HIS A 59 13.11 -1.05 8.31
C HIS A 59 12.92 0.25 9.08
N ARG A 60 11.68 0.61 9.42
CA ARG A 60 11.37 1.81 10.22
C ARG A 60 11.41 1.55 11.72
N ALA A 61 11.21 0.30 12.17
CA ALA A 61 11.27 -0.06 13.59
C ALA A 61 12.64 0.22 14.24
N ASN A 62 13.73 0.26 13.45
CA ASN A 62 15.07 0.61 13.93
C ASN A 62 15.25 2.11 14.23
N LEU A 63 14.39 2.96 13.67
CA LEU A 63 14.29 4.37 14.00
C LEU A 63 13.24 4.46 15.10
N ASP A 64 13.62 4.69 16.35
CA ASP A 64 12.68 4.74 17.48
C ASP A 64 11.51 5.68 17.17
N PHE A 65 10.37 5.12 16.73
CA PHE A 65 9.36 5.84 15.94
C PHE A 65 8.78 7.04 16.69
N PHE A 66 8.62 6.88 18.00
CA PHE A 66 8.05 7.86 18.91
C PHE A 66 9.06 8.88 19.44
N SER A 67 10.35 8.69 19.13
CA SER A 67 11.36 9.70 19.46
C SER A 67 11.33 10.90 18.52
N TRP A 68 10.61 10.78 17.39
CA TRP A 68 10.50 11.79 16.35
C TRP A 68 9.33 12.73 16.61
N PRO A 69 9.48 14.04 16.32
CA PRO A 69 8.42 15.01 16.58
C PRO A 69 7.22 14.85 15.66
N ASP A 70 7.41 14.34 14.44
CA ASP A 70 6.39 14.25 13.40
C ASP A 70 6.73 13.18 12.35
N LEU A 71 5.75 12.80 11.52
CA LEU A 71 5.91 11.78 10.47
C LEU A 71 6.88 12.21 9.36
N LEU A 72 7.02 13.50 9.06
CA LEU A 72 7.96 13.95 8.03
C LEU A 72 9.40 13.78 8.50
N SER A 73 9.70 14.18 9.74
CA SER A 73 11.04 14.15 10.31
C SER A 73 11.60 12.72 10.30
N ILE A 74 10.78 11.75 10.71
CA ILE A 74 11.16 10.33 10.62
C ILE A 74 11.30 9.85 9.16
N ASP A 75 10.41 10.26 8.26
CA ASP A 75 10.46 9.80 6.88
C ASP A 75 11.68 10.35 6.13
N VAL A 76 12.03 11.62 6.35
CA VAL A 76 13.26 12.20 5.81
C VAL A 76 14.49 11.48 6.36
N ALA A 77 14.53 11.19 7.66
CA ALA A 77 15.64 10.44 8.25
C ALA A 77 15.76 9.04 7.63
N PHE A 78 14.64 8.35 7.43
CA PHE A 78 14.59 7.05 6.77
C PHE A 78 15.03 7.12 5.30
N TRP A 79 14.52 8.10 4.55
CA TRP A 79 14.88 8.36 3.16
C TRP A 79 16.39 8.58 3.00
N GLN A 80 17.00 9.38 3.88
CA GLN A 80 18.44 9.62 3.88
C GLN A 80 19.27 8.36 4.14
N GLN A 81 18.76 7.41 4.94
CA GLN A 81 19.42 6.12 5.16
C GLN A 81 19.34 5.22 3.92
N GLN A 82 18.20 5.21 3.22
CA GLN A 82 18.01 4.42 2.00
C GLN A 82 18.85 4.95 0.82
N HIS A 83 19.12 6.26 0.77
CA HIS A 83 19.93 6.89 -0.27
C HIS A 83 21.46 6.90 0.04
N TRP A 84 21.95 5.90 0.79
CA TRP A 84 23.34 5.75 1.25
C TRP A 84 24.45 5.79 0.19
N LEU A 85 24.11 5.76 -1.11
CA LEU A 85 25.07 6.03 -2.20
C LEU A 85 25.72 7.43 -2.11
N PHE A 86 25.16 8.36 -1.32
CA PHE A 86 25.70 9.71 -1.10
C PHE A 86 26.13 10.01 0.34
N SER A 87 26.02 9.05 1.27
CA SER A 87 26.18 9.31 2.70
C SER A 87 27.29 8.46 3.30
N SER A 88 28.36 9.11 3.77
CA SER A 88 29.45 8.47 4.54
C SER A 88 28.90 7.66 5.73
N PRO A 89 29.50 6.52 6.10
CA PRO A 89 29.11 5.74 7.29
C PRO A 89 29.02 6.55 8.59
N ALA A 90 29.79 7.64 8.69
CA ALA A 90 29.76 8.56 9.82
C ALA A 90 28.48 9.43 9.91
N TYR A 91 27.67 9.48 8.84
CA TYR A 91 26.38 10.19 8.79
C TYR A 91 25.24 9.29 9.28
N ALA A 92 25.26 8.00 8.90
CA ALA A 92 24.28 7.01 9.37
C ALA A 92 24.28 6.90 10.91
N HIS A 93 25.46 6.90 11.55
CA HIS A 93 25.55 6.92 13.02
C HIS A 93 25.02 8.20 13.66
N ARG A 94 25.10 9.37 12.99
CA ARG A 94 24.57 10.63 13.52
C ARG A 94 23.04 10.70 13.43
N LEU A 95 22.43 10.09 12.41
CA LEU A 95 20.98 10.01 12.25
C LEU A 95 20.32 9.22 13.39
N HIS A 96 20.93 8.13 13.86
CA HIS A 96 20.42 7.36 14.99
C HIS A 96 20.47 8.10 16.35
N HIS A 97 21.25 9.17 16.46
CA HIS A 97 21.44 9.91 17.71
C HIS A 97 20.78 11.30 17.75
N ASN A 98 20.30 11.82 16.60
CA ASN A 98 19.70 13.15 16.49
C ASN A 98 18.17 13.08 16.28
N THR A 99 17.47 12.38 17.17
CA THR A 99 16.02 12.17 17.13
C THR A 99 15.18 13.43 17.41
N GLY A 100 15.81 14.57 17.75
CA GLY A 100 15.14 15.83 18.08
C GLY A 100 15.30 16.97 17.06
N LEU A 101 15.81 16.69 15.85
CA LEU A 101 15.95 17.72 14.81
C LEU A 101 14.69 17.76 13.93
N HIS A 102 14.15 18.95 13.69
CA HIS A 102 13.17 19.17 12.63
C HIS A 102 13.93 19.11 11.30
N TYR A 103 13.71 18.06 10.50
CA TYR A 103 14.43 17.91 9.25
C TYR A 103 13.86 18.88 8.21
N SER A 104 14.71 19.73 7.64
CA SER A 104 14.36 20.48 6.43
C SER A 104 14.15 19.49 5.29
N VAL A 105 13.07 19.63 4.53
CA VAL A 105 12.79 18.79 3.35
C VAL A 105 13.97 18.88 2.37
N PRO A 106 14.66 17.76 2.07
CA PRO A 106 15.75 17.75 1.11
C PRO A 106 15.29 18.04 -0.33
N ASP A 107 16.20 18.49 -1.18
CA ASP A 107 15.93 18.61 -2.61
C ASP A 107 15.58 17.23 -3.21
N HIS A 108 14.55 17.20 -4.06
CA HIS A 108 14.02 15.98 -4.69
C HIS A 108 13.54 14.89 -3.72
N TYR A 109 13.36 15.24 -2.45
CA TYR A 109 12.75 14.33 -1.49
C TYR A 109 11.36 13.92 -1.97
N VAL A 110 11.11 12.62 -1.91
CA VAL A 110 9.82 12.02 -2.16
C VAL A 110 9.49 11.20 -0.93
N ASN A 111 8.27 11.39 -0.42
CA ASN A 111 7.82 10.67 0.76
C ASN A 111 7.86 9.16 0.53
N LEU A 112 8.32 8.38 1.52
CA LEU A 112 8.46 6.92 1.40
C LEU A 112 7.30 6.11 2.00
N TYR A 113 6.29 6.75 2.61
CA TYR A 113 5.12 6.05 3.10
C TYR A 113 4.31 5.47 1.94
N CYS A 114 4.23 4.15 1.90
CA CYS A 114 3.77 3.36 0.77
C CYS A 114 2.99 2.12 1.26
N GLY A 115 2.13 2.32 2.26
CA GLY A 115 1.27 1.27 2.81
C GLY A 115 1.91 0.53 3.97
N GLU A 116 2.70 1.22 4.80
CA GLU A 116 3.26 0.64 6.01
C GLU A 116 2.16 0.13 6.93
N THR A 117 2.22 -1.16 7.26
CA THR A 117 1.30 -1.78 8.19
C THR A 117 1.53 -1.23 9.59
N ILE A 118 0.45 -0.70 10.16
CA ILE A 118 0.40 -0.21 11.53
C ILE A 118 -0.74 -0.88 12.28
N GLN A 119 -0.69 -0.86 13.61
CA GLN A 119 -1.78 -1.30 14.47
C GLN A 119 -1.98 -0.25 15.57
N LEU A 120 -3.22 0.00 15.95
CA LEU A 120 -3.56 1.05 16.91
C LEU A 120 -4.97 0.85 17.47
N ILE A 121 -5.29 1.62 18.51
CA ILE A 121 -6.65 1.82 19.00
C ILE A 121 -7.22 3.07 18.31
N TYR A 122 -8.19 2.86 17.42
CA TYR A 122 -8.92 3.90 16.70
C TYR A 122 -10.38 3.87 17.16
N HIS A 123 -10.92 5.01 17.60
CA HIS A 123 -12.29 5.10 18.16
C HIS A 123 -12.63 4.03 19.21
N SER A 124 -11.72 3.75 20.14
CA SER A 124 -11.85 2.69 21.18
C SER A 124 -11.88 1.25 20.64
N GLN A 125 -11.52 1.04 19.38
CA GLN A 125 -11.45 -0.27 18.74
C GLN A 125 -10.02 -0.54 18.23
N PHE A 126 -9.56 -1.78 18.39
CA PHE A 126 -8.30 -2.21 17.77
C PHE A 126 -8.51 -2.38 16.27
N VAL A 127 -7.62 -1.80 15.47
CA VAL A 127 -7.69 -1.89 14.00
C VAL A 127 -6.32 -2.23 13.43
N TYR A 128 -6.33 -3.00 12.34
CA TYR A 128 -5.19 -3.07 11.44
C TYR A 128 -5.27 -1.87 10.51
N ALA A 129 -4.13 -1.26 10.19
CA ALA A 129 -4.14 -0.08 9.36
C ALA A 129 -2.93 0.00 8.45
N ARG A 130 -3.02 0.89 7.46
CA ARG A 130 -1.92 1.20 6.56
C ARG A 130 -1.69 2.70 6.51
N LEU A 131 -0.42 3.11 6.49
CA LEU A 131 -0.02 4.49 6.33
C LEU A 131 0.51 4.73 4.91
N PHE A 132 -0.05 5.71 4.22
CA PHE A 132 0.34 6.10 2.87
C PHE A 132 0.66 7.60 2.78
N SER A 133 1.54 7.97 1.85
CA SER A 133 1.41 9.28 1.21
C SER A 133 0.36 9.22 0.10
N ALA A 134 -0.34 10.33 -0.14
CA ALA A 134 -1.29 10.42 -1.25
C ALA A 134 -0.63 10.16 -2.60
N LEU A 135 0.65 10.54 -2.76
CA LEU A 135 1.44 10.21 -3.94
C LEU A 135 1.41 8.70 -4.24
N HIS A 136 1.87 7.88 -3.28
CA HIS A 136 1.93 6.43 -3.47
C HIS A 136 0.55 5.80 -3.56
N TYR A 137 -0.39 6.27 -2.74
CA TYR A 137 -1.77 5.80 -2.82
C TYR A 137 -2.35 6.01 -4.23
N ILE A 138 -2.26 7.22 -4.76
CA ILE A 138 -2.79 7.57 -6.09
C ILE A 138 -2.15 6.69 -7.17
N LEU A 139 -0.82 6.56 -7.18
CA LEU A 139 -0.11 5.81 -8.20
C LEU A 139 -0.38 4.30 -8.13
N ILE A 140 -0.40 3.71 -6.93
CA ILE A 140 -0.73 2.29 -6.73
C ILE A 140 -2.15 2.01 -7.20
N HIS A 141 -3.11 2.81 -6.77
CA HIS A 141 -4.51 2.59 -7.12
C HIS A 141 -4.79 2.87 -8.60
N ALA A 142 -4.13 3.87 -9.20
CA ALA A 142 -4.21 4.11 -10.64
C ALA A 142 -3.64 2.92 -11.44
N LYS A 143 -2.50 2.36 -11.00
CA LYS A 143 -1.92 1.14 -11.60
C LYS A 143 -2.87 -0.04 -11.47
N LEU A 144 -3.49 -0.26 -10.31
CA LEU A 144 -4.47 -1.34 -10.12
C LEU A 144 -5.70 -1.19 -11.03
N LEU A 145 -6.19 0.03 -11.22
CA LEU A 145 -7.29 0.28 -12.17
C LEU A 145 -6.86 0.03 -13.61
N ALA A 146 -5.66 0.48 -14.00
CA ALA A 146 -5.11 0.25 -15.32
C ALA A 146 -4.85 -1.25 -15.56
N ASP A 147 -4.35 -1.98 -14.56
CA ASP A 147 -4.13 -3.43 -14.61
C ASP A 147 -5.46 -4.14 -14.84
N HIS A 148 -6.49 -3.78 -14.07
CA HIS A 148 -7.83 -4.35 -14.21
C HIS A 148 -8.44 -4.05 -15.58
N TRP A 149 -8.40 -2.79 -16.02
CA TRP A 149 -8.83 -2.38 -17.36
C TRP A 149 -8.11 -3.19 -18.44
N SER A 150 -6.79 -3.35 -18.30
CA SER A 150 -5.97 -4.09 -19.26
C SER A 150 -6.39 -5.56 -19.34
N LEU A 151 -6.72 -6.19 -18.20
CA LEU A 151 -7.16 -7.58 -18.16
C LEU A 151 -8.57 -7.77 -18.73
N GLU A 152 -9.46 -6.79 -18.56
CA GLU A 152 -10.83 -6.81 -19.07
C GLU A 152 -10.93 -6.47 -20.56
N ARG A 153 -10.07 -5.58 -21.06
CA ARG A 153 -10.18 -4.99 -22.42
C ARG A 153 -9.23 -5.58 -23.45
N PHE A 154 -8.31 -6.44 -23.05
CA PHE A 154 -7.38 -7.11 -23.97
C PHE A 154 -8.04 -8.28 -24.75
N PRO A 155 -8.04 -8.21 -26.10
CA PRO A 155 -8.76 -7.22 -26.87
C PRO A 155 -10.28 -7.54 -26.81
N HIS A 156 -11.13 -6.53 -26.97
CA HIS A 156 -12.47 -6.78 -27.50
C HIS A 156 -12.33 -7.55 -28.81
N HIS A 157 -12.83 -8.79 -28.87
CA HIS A 157 -13.09 -9.51 -30.11
C HIS A 157 -11.99 -9.33 -31.17
N LEU A 158 -10.89 -10.10 -31.11
CA LEU A 158 -10.35 -10.58 -32.39
C LEU A 158 -11.58 -11.10 -33.13
N PRO A 159 -12.00 -10.50 -34.26
CA PRO A 159 -13.08 -11.09 -35.02
C PRO A 159 -12.61 -12.51 -35.22
N THR A 160 -13.41 -13.48 -34.80
CA THR A 160 -13.21 -14.89 -35.16
C THR A 160 -13.12 -15.05 -36.69
N GLU A 161 -13.37 -13.96 -37.43
CA GLU A 161 -13.40 -13.77 -38.87
C GLU A 161 -12.07 -13.35 -39.52
N LEU A 162 -10.98 -13.04 -38.80
CA LEU A 162 -9.69 -12.70 -39.44
C LEU A 162 -8.83 -13.92 -39.84
N TYR A 163 -9.48 -15.02 -40.21
CA TYR A 163 -8.86 -16.05 -41.06
C TYR A 163 -9.87 -16.47 -42.14
N HIS A 164 -9.84 -15.80 -43.28
CA HIS A 164 -10.26 -16.42 -44.54
C HIS A 164 -8.99 -17.00 -45.18
N PRO A 165 -8.68 -18.30 -44.98
CA PRO A 165 -7.82 -18.94 -45.95
C PRO A 165 -8.63 -18.91 -47.25
N HIS A 166 -8.10 -18.25 -48.26
CA HIS A 166 -8.59 -18.39 -49.62
C HIS A 166 -8.58 -19.87 -49.98
N GLU A 167 -9.71 -20.56 -49.80
CA GLU A 167 -10.02 -21.81 -50.48
C GLU A 167 -11.50 -22.14 -50.28
N VAL A 168 -12.27 -21.77 -51.30
CA VAL A 168 -13.55 -22.39 -51.61
C VAL A 168 -13.30 -23.88 -51.80
N ILE A 169 -13.72 -24.73 -50.86
CA ILE A 169 -14.28 -26.06 -51.17
C ILE A 169 -15.28 -26.43 -50.07
N ASN A 170 -16.47 -26.79 -50.53
CA ASN A 170 -17.59 -27.34 -49.81
C ASN A 170 -17.20 -28.30 -48.67
N ASP A 171 -17.51 -27.94 -47.42
CA ASP A 171 -18.04 -28.95 -46.50
C ASP A 171 -18.89 -28.35 -45.37
N LYS A 172 -20.07 -28.92 -45.20
CA LYS A 172 -21.04 -28.55 -44.17
C LYS A 172 -20.62 -29.17 -42.84
N SER A 173 -19.71 -28.54 -42.12
CA SER A 173 -19.63 -28.68 -40.65
C SER A 173 -18.93 -27.47 -40.06
N PHE A 174 -19.71 -26.44 -39.73
CA PHE A 174 -19.23 -25.38 -38.85
C PHE A 174 -19.20 -25.96 -37.44
N ASP A 175 -18.02 -26.39 -37.00
CA ASP A 175 -17.76 -26.78 -35.62
C ASP A 175 -17.24 -25.55 -34.89
N PRO A 176 -18.05 -24.90 -34.02
CA PRO A 176 -17.63 -23.69 -33.30
C PRO A 176 -16.44 -23.95 -32.34
N ASN A 177 -16.05 -25.21 -32.14
CA ASN A 177 -14.90 -25.60 -31.34
C ASN A 177 -13.61 -25.83 -32.16
N LYS A 178 -13.63 -25.65 -33.50
CA LYS A 178 -12.41 -25.74 -34.32
C LYS A 178 -11.61 -24.43 -34.27
N VAL A 179 -10.84 -24.35 -33.19
CA VAL A 179 -9.51 -23.71 -33.08
C VAL A 179 -9.51 -22.18 -33.13
N VAL A 180 -10.00 -21.59 -32.04
CA VAL A 180 -9.28 -20.42 -31.48
C VAL A 180 -7.85 -20.92 -31.24
N ASN A 181 -6.87 -20.34 -31.93
CA ASN A 181 -5.46 -20.65 -31.68
C ASN A 181 -5.09 -20.10 -30.31
N ASN A 182 -5.43 -20.86 -29.27
CA ASN A 182 -5.28 -20.47 -27.87
C ASN A 182 -3.80 -20.13 -27.58
N GLN A 183 -2.85 -20.80 -28.22
CA GLN A 183 -1.43 -20.47 -28.09
C GLN A 183 -1.07 -19.09 -28.67
N SER A 184 -1.54 -18.76 -29.88
CA SER A 184 -1.33 -17.42 -30.44
C SER A 184 -2.08 -16.33 -29.68
N TYR A 185 -3.28 -16.62 -29.17
CA TYR A 185 -4.02 -15.71 -28.31
C TYR A 185 -3.31 -15.45 -26.98
N GLN A 186 -2.83 -16.49 -26.31
CA GLN A 186 -2.05 -16.34 -25.07
C GLN A 186 -0.72 -15.63 -25.33
N ALA A 187 -0.06 -15.89 -26.47
CA ALA A 187 1.18 -15.20 -26.85
C ALA A 187 0.94 -13.71 -27.11
N LEU A 188 -0.15 -13.34 -27.80
CA LEU A 188 -0.55 -11.95 -27.98
C LEU A 188 -0.87 -11.29 -26.65
N LYS A 189 -1.70 -11.94 -25.82
CA LYS A 189 -2.02 -11.49 -24.45
C LYS A 189 -0.76 -11.20 -23.64
N GLN A 190 0.16 -12.16 -23.64
CA GLN A 190 1.43 -12.01 -22.95
C GLN A 190 2.24 -10.84 -23.53
N HIS A 191 2.30 -10.69 -24.85
CA HIS A 191 3.04 -9.62 -25.50
C HIS A 191 2.54 -8.21 -25.11
N PHE A 192 1.22 -7.93 -25.14
CA PHE A 192 0.80 -6.62 -24.62
C PHE A 192 0.91 -6.53 -23.11
N LEU A 193 0.72 -7.58 -22.33
CA LEU A 193 0.89 -7.46 -20.87
C LEU A 193 2.35 -7.10 -20.53
N GLU A 194 3.32 -7.65 -21.26
CA GLU A 194 4.73 -7.28 -21.16
C GLU A 194 4.97 -5.83 -21.61
N HIS A 195 4.44 -5.42 -22.77
CA HIS A 195 4.54 -4.03 -23.25
C HIS A 195 3.88 -3.04 -22.28
N TYR A 196 2.72 -3.42 -21.73
CA TYR A 196 1.98 -2.70 -20.71
C TYR A 196 2.80 -2.51 -19.46
N THR A 197 3.30 -3.61 -18.89
CA THR A 197 4.11 -3.56 -17.67
C THR A 197 5.34 -2.68 -17.86
N SER A 198 6.02 -2.81 -19.00
CA SER A 198 7.19 -1.99 -19.35
C SER A 198 6.83 -0.49 -19.41
N TRP A 199 5.75 -0.13 -20.10
CA TRP A 199 5.36 1.27 -20.23
C TRP A 199 4.89 1.88 -18.91
N VAL A 200 4.10 1.13 -18.13
CA VAL A 200 3.63 1.56 -16.80
C VAL A 200 4.80 1.84 -15.88
N ASP A 201 5.80 0.94 -15.85
CA ASP A 201 6.96 1.10 -14.98
C ASP A 201 7.84 2.30 -15.39
N GLU A 202 7.95 2.59 -16.69
CA GLU A 202 8.60 3.81 -17.18
C GLU A 202 7.82 5.08 -16.80
N GLN A 203 6.50 5.09 -17.00
CA GLN A 203 5.67 6.26 -16.66
C GLN A 203 5.52 6.48 -15.17
N TYR A 204 5.58 5.42 -14.37
CA TYR A 204 5.55 5.51 -12.91
C TYR A 204 6.59 6.51 -12.39
N LEU A 205 7.84 6.42 -12.90
CA LEU A 205 8.91 7.36 -12.55
C LEU A 205 8.62 8.78 -13.04
N ASN A 206 8.00 8.93 -14.22
CA ASN A 206 7.65 10.22 -14.80
C ASN A 206 6.52 10.93 -14.05
N TRP A 207 5.60 10.18 -13.41
CA TRP A 207 4.50 10.76 -12.64
C TRP A 207 4.86 11.14 -11.21
N ILE A 208 5.87 10.48 -10.61
CA ILE A 208 6.27 10.74 -9.22
C ILE A 208 6.55 12.23 -9.00
N GLN A 209 7.47 12.82 -9.76
CA GLN A 209 7.95 14.19 -9.52
C GLN A 209 6.86 15.26 -9.76
N PRO A 210 6.11 15.25 -10.88
CA PRO A 210 5.04 16.22 -11.11
C PRO A 210 3.90 16.11 -10.10
N LEU A 211 3.51 14.89 -9.73
CA LEU A 211 2.44 14.66 -8.77
C LEU A 211 2.85 15.09 -7.37
N ASP A 212 4.04 14.71 -6.92
CA ASP A 212 4.59 15.14 -5.62
C ASP A 212 4.66 16.67 -5.54
N THR A 213 5.21 17.32 -6.58
CA THR A 213 5.27 18.78 -6.66
C THR A 213 3.89 19.43 -6.57
N THR A 214 2.88 18.82 -7.21
CA THR A 214 1.51 19.34 -7.22
C THR A 214 0.85 19.19 -5.86
N LEU A 215 0.97 18.02 -5.22
CA LEU A 215 0.43 17.74 -3.89
C LEU A 215 1.06 18.64 -2.82
N ASN A 216 2.38 18.87 -2.89
CA ASN A 216 3.12 19.72 -1.95
C ASN A 216 2.79 21.22 -2.04
N LYS A 217 2.18 21.68 -3.14
CA LYS A 217 1.67 23.07 -3.27
C LYS A 217 0.28 23.28 -2.64
N GLN A 218 -0.42 22.20 -2.32
CA GLN A 218 -1.80 22.27 -1.83
C GLN A 218 -1.84 22.35 -0.29
N THR A 219 -2.98 22.74 0.25
CA THR A 219 -3.22 22.73 1.71
C THR A 219 -3.02 21.33 2.28
N ALA A 220 -2.41 21.26 3.47
CA ALA A 220 -2.26 20.03 4.23
C ALA A 220 -3.62 19.39 4.47
N ALA A 221 -3.70 18.07 4.28
CA ALA A 221 -4.86 17.27 4.60
C ALA A 221 -4.44 15.81 4.80
N ALA A 222 -5.29 15.04 5.48
CA ALA A 222 -5.25 13.60 5.49
C ALA A 222 -6.57 13.03 4.98
N TYR A 223 -6.55 11.77 4.56
CA TYR A 223 -7.74 11.03 4.17
C TYR A 223 -7.77 9.72 4.95
N ILE A 224 -8.97 9.32 5.36
CA ILE A 224 -9.22 8.13 6.14
C ILE A 224 -10.19 7.26 5.35
N ILE A 225 -9.81 6.02 5.09
CA ILE A 225 -10.66 5.05 4.38
C ILE A 225 -10.84 3.84 5.29
N GLU A 226 -12.06 3.65 5.77
CA GLU A 226 -12.44 2.56 6.66
C GLU A 226 -13.08 1.42 5.85
N TYR A 227 -12.65 0.18 6.10
CA TYR A 227 -13.20 -1.01 5.42
C TYR A 227 -13.04 -2.26 6.28
N GLN A 228 -13.55 -3.39 5.78
CA GLN A 228 -13.34 -4.70 6.36
C GLN A 228 -12.63 -5.60 5.34
N ASP A 229 -11.75 -6.47 5.82
CA ASP A 229 -11.12 -7.48 4.97
C ASP A 229 -12.05 -8.67 4.69
N ALA A 230 -11.55 -9.67 3.97
CA ALA A 230 -12.30 -10.87 3.61
C ALA A 230 -12.75 -11.70 4.82
N ASP A 231 -12.05 -11.57 5.95
CA ASP A 231 -12.37 -12.25 7.21
C ASP A 231 -13.29 -11.40 8.11
N GLY A 232 -13.70 -10.21 7.65
CA GLY A 232 -14.55 -9.27 8.38
C GLY A 232 -13.80 -8.48 9.45
N LEU A 233 -12.47 -8.47 9.44
CA LEU A 233 -11.67 -7.71 10.39
C LEU A 233 -11.62 -6.23 9.98
N PRO A 234 -11.64 -5.29 10.94
CA PRO A 234 -11.63 -3.86 10.67
C PRO A 234 -10.25 -3.40 10.17
N TRP A 235 -10.25 -2.68 9.05
CA TRP A 235 -9.07 -2.04 8.47
C TRP A 235 -9.29 -0.54 8.25
N VAL A 236 -8.21 0.22 8.38
CA VAL A 236 -8.21 1.67 8.10
C VAL A 236 -6.96 2.04 7.30
N ASP A 237 -7.14 2.71 6.16
CA ASP A 237 -6.04 3.34 5.45
C ASP A 237 -5.97 4.83 5.84
N PHE A 238 -4.83 5.24 6.38
CA PHE A 238 -4.50 6.63 6.68
C PHE A 238 -3.59 7.18 5.59
N ILE A 239 -4.04 8.22 4.89
CA ILE A 239 -3.33 8.78 3.74
C ILE A 239 -2.98 10.24 4.01
N CYS A 240 -1.69 10.53 4.19
CA CYS A 240 -1.19 11.90 4.34
C CYS A 240 -0.96 12.54 2.97
N LYS A 241 -1.57 13.71 2.72
CA LYS A 241 -1.57 14.31 1.39
C LYS A 241 -0.19 14.77 0.91
N ASN A 242 0.57 15.41 1.79
CA ASN A 242 1.80 16.10 1.43
C ASN A 242 2.72 16.30 2.64
N ASN A 243 3.88 16.92 2.41
CA ASN A 243 4.91 17.13 3.43
C ASN A 243 4.38 17.93 4.63
N ASN A 244 3.50 18.91 4.39
CA ASN A 244 2.91 19.71 5.47
C ASN A 244 1.95 18.87 6.33
N ALA A 245 1.19 17.95 5.73
CA ALA A 245 0.35 17.02 6.51
C ALA A 245 1.20 16.14 7.42
N LEU A 246 2.31 15.60 6.90
CA LEU A 246 3.22 14.75 7.66
C LEU A 246 3.92 15.49 8.81
N GLN A 247 4.19 16.79 8.66
CA GLN A 247 4.75 17.63 9.74
C GLN A 247 3.79 17.87 10.89
N ILE A 248 2.48 17.84 10.63
CA ILE A 248 1.46 18.12 11.65
C ILE A 248 1.19 16.88 12.51
N VAL A 249 1.34 15.68 11.93
CA VAL A 249 0.97 14.43 12.58
C VAL A 249 2.09 13.95 13.49
N ARG A 250 1.83 13.95 14.80
CA ARG A 250 2.76 13.46 15.82
C ARG A 250 2.52 11.97 16.05
N PRO A 251 3.57 11.13 16.05
CA PRO A 251 3.47 9.72 16.44
C PRO A 251 2.71 9.46 17.75
N ASP A 252 2.92 10.30 18.76
CA ASP A 252 2.30 10.18 20.08
C ASP A 252 0.80 10.47 20.09
N HIS A 253 0.29 11.27 19.15
CA HIS A 253 -1.10 11.73 19.04
C HIS A 253 -1.65 11.49 17.63
N PHE A 254 -1.33 10.33 17.07
CA PHE A 254 -1.51 10.04 15.65
C PHE A 254 -2.95 10.21 15.17
N VAL A 255 -3.91 9.60 15.87
CA VAL A 255 -5.33 9.63 15.45
C VAL A 255 -5.88 11.04 15.57
N GLU A 256 -5.66 11.69 16.72
CA GLU A 256 -6.10 13.06 16.97
C GLU A 256 -5.61 14.03 15.87
N ASP A 257 -4.31 13.97 15.56
CA ASP A 257 -3.72 14.89 14.57
C ASP A 257 -4.20 14.61 13.15
N ILE A 258 -4.39 13.33 12.78
CA ILE A 258 -4.92 12.95 11.46
C ILE A 258 -6.37 13.42 11.31
N GLU A 259 -7.22 13.19 12.31
CA GLU A 259 -8.63 13.59 12.29
C GLU A 259 -8.78 15.11 12.19
N ASN A 260 -7.91 15.87 12.86
CA ASN A 260 -7.89 17.33 12.80
C ASN A 260 -7.65 17.89 11.39
N ILE A 261 -6.96 17.15 10.53
CA ILE A 261 -6.68 17.54 9.14
C ILE A 261 -7.43 16.67 8.12
N ALA A 262 -8.38 15.85 8.56
CA ALA A 262 -9.10 14.93 7.70
C ALA A 262 -9.98 15.67 6.69
N ALA A 263 -9.96 15.20 5.44
CA ALA A 263 -10.76 15.71 4.33
C ALA A 263 -11.46 14.56 3.59
N SER A 264 -12.44 14.91 2.75
CA SER A 264 -13.14 13.93 1.90
C SER A 264 -12.18 13.24 0.92
N HIS A 265 -12.29 11.91 0.81
CA HIS A 265 -11.47 11.10 -0.09
C HIS A 265 -11.81 11.27 -1.58
N HIS A 266 -12.85 12.03 -1.96
CA HIS A 266 -13.22 12.26 -3.37
C HIS A 266 -12.09 12.86 -4.20
N TYR A 267 -11.22 13.68 -3.58
CA TYR A 267 -10.03 14.19 -4.26
C TYR A 267 -9.11 13.04 -4.69
N LEU A 268 -8.85 12.08 -3.80
CA LEU A 268 -7.99 10.92 -4.11
C LEU A 268 -8.58 10.08 -5.23
N GLU A 269 -9.89 9.78 -5.16
CA GLU A 269 -10.59 9.00 -6.19
C GLU A 269 -10.48 9.66 -7.57
N HIS A 270 -10.70 10.97 -7.62
CA HIS A 270 -10.59 11.75 -8.84
C HIS A 270 -9.18 11.71 -9.42
N GLU A 271 -8.13 11.94 -8.61
CA GLU A 271 -6.74 11.88 -9.08
C GLU A 271 -6.37 10.48 -9.58
N VAL A 272 -6.78 9.43 -8.85
CA VAL A 272 -6.62 8.02 -9.27
C VAL A 272 -7.24 7.79 -10.64
N GLN A 273 -8.48 8.21 -10.84
CA GLN A 273 -9.19 8.07 -12.12
C GLN A 273 -8.53 8.90 -13.24
N GLN A 274 -8.05 10.09 -12.95
CA GLN A 274 -7.38 10.93 -13.95
C GLN A 274 -6.10 10.28 -14.47
N ILE A 275 -5.27 9.73 -13.58
CA ILE A 275 -4.04 9.03 -13.98
C ILE A 275 -4.40 7.74 -14.70
N ALA A 276 -5.34 6.93 -14.18
CA ALA A 276 -5.83 5.72 -14.84
C ALA A 276 -6.31 6.01 -16.29
N ALA A 277 -7.07 7.09 -16.50
CA ALA A 277 -7.54 7.49 -17.82
C ALA A 277 -6.43 7.93 -18.79
N GLN A 278 -5.27 8.38 -18.29
CA GLN A 278 -4.10 8.64 -19.15
C GLN A 278 -3.54 7.33 -19.72
N PHE A 279 -3.53 6.24 -18.94
CA PHE A 279 -3.16 4.91 -19.46
C PHE A 279 -4.13 4.48 -20.57
N GLU A 280 -5.44 4.55 -20.32
CA GLU A 280 -6.44 4.13 -21.30
C GLU A 280 -6.28 4.88 -22.63
N LYS A 281 -6.08 6.20 -22.57
CA LYS A 281 -5.87 7.04 -23.76
C LYS A 281 -4.61 6.66 -24.52
N HIS A 282 -3.52 6.32 -23.82
CA HIS A 282 -2.29 5.88 -24.47
C HIS A 282 -2.52 4.60 -25.26
N TYR A 283 -3.15 3.59 -24.67
CA TYR A 283 -3.39 2.31 -25.34
C TYR A 283 -4.39 2.42 -26.50
N GLN A 284 -5.45 3.22 -26.36
CA GLN A 284 -6.35 3.52 -27.47
C GLN A 284 -5.64 4.20 -28.65
N SER A 285 -4.60 5.01 -28.39
CA SER A 285 -3.82 5.68 -29.44
C SER A 285 -2.82 4.76 -30.16
N GLN A 286 -2.54 3.59 -29.60
CA GLN A 286 -1.63 2.58 -30.13
C GLN A 286 -2.39 1.46 -30.88
N ASP A 287 -3.68 1.66 -31.16
CA ASP A 287 -4.58 0.72 -31.85
C ASP A 287 -4.69 -0.67 -31.16
N TRP A 288 -4.61 -0.72 -29.82
CA TRP A 288 -4.87 -1.93 -29.02
C TRP A 288 -6.34 -2.08 -28.59
#